data_AF-A0A8S2G7P0-F1
#
_entry.id   AF-A0A8S2G7P0-F1
#
_cell.length_a   1.000
_cell.length_b   1.000
_cell.length_c   1.000
_cell.angle_alpha   90.00
_cell.angle_beta   90.00
_cell.angle_gamma   90.00
#
_symmetry.space_group_name_H-M   'P 1'
#
loop_
_entity.id
_entity.type
_entity.pdbx_description
1 polymer ?
#
loop_
_entity_poly.entity_id
_entity_poly.type
_entity_poly.pdbx_seq_one_letter_code
_entity_poly.pdbx_strand_id
1 'polypeptide(L)'
;NALSDYIEQKIAMFKVNSYTDNNRQTQVPLEGYAQAILCEAILKAQDFLTTHLGENSVSQREIQRCFQLVDFFWIMRYDDEIDVDNQSPPDPVRCIALAISLIYYFRLPTKEDRQQRNIVDHPTREDFAMVITGTIPDFVGVIEDELEKFVNNKNFVIPPGVAINQAVSLNSNSFLSHSSG
;
A
#
# COMPACT_ATOMS: atom_id res chain seq x y z
N ASN A 1 -19.72 0.02 -15.66
CA ASN A 1 -19.23 1.34 -15.18
C ASN A 1 -17.80 1.39 -15.66
N ALA A 2 -17.42 2.25 -16.61
CA ALA A 2 -16.21 2.06 -17.42
C ALA A 2 -14.91 1.86 -16.62
N LEU A 3 -14.82 2.44 -15.41
CA LEU A 3 -13.69 2.25 -14.50
C LEU A 3 -13.70 0.86 -13.82
N SER A 4 -14.86 0.40 -13.33
CA SER A 4 -15.02 -0.94 -12.75
C SER A 4 -14.66 -2.01 -13.78
N ASP A 5 -15.19 -1.87 -15.00
CA ASP A 5 -14.98 -2.81 -16.09
C ASP A 5 -13.49 -2.89 -16.46
N TYR A 6 -12.77 -1.76 -16.41
CA TYR A 6 -11.32 -1.71 -16.62
C TYR A 6 -10.54 -2.42 -15.50
N ILE A 7 -10.89 -2.17 -14.23
CA ILE A 7 -10.21 -2.77 -13.08
C ILE A 7 -10.43 -4.29 -13.06
N GLU A 8 -11.66 -4.75 -13.31
CA GLU A 8 -12.01 -6.17 -13.39
C GLU A 8 -11.23 -6.89 -14.49
N GLN A 9 -11.11 -6.28 -15.68
CA GLN A 9 -10.27 -6.83 -16.76
C GLN A 9 -8.80 -6.94 -16.36
N LYS A 10 -8.27 -5.92 -15.66
CA LYS A 10 -6.88 -5.93 -15.17
C LYS A 10 -6.65 -7.00 -14.12
N ILE A 11 -7.58 -7.16 -13.17
CA ILE A 11 -7.54 -8.18 -12.13
C ILE A 11 -7.56 -9.58 -12.75
N ALA A 12 -8.41 -9.84 -13.74
CA ALA A 12 -8.50 -11.14 -14.39
C ALA A 12 -7.19 -11.56 -15.10
N MET A 13 -6.38 -10.60 -15.53
CA MET A 13 -5.07 -10.82 -16.14
C MET A 13 -3.92 -10.82 -15.12
N PHE A 14 -4.18 -10.35 -13.89
CA PHE A 14 -3.15 -10.18 -12.87
C PHE A 14 -2.77 -11.54 -12.27
N LYS A 15 -1.46 -11.75 -12.15
CA LYS A 15 -0.88 -12.95 -11.57
C LYS A 15 0.20 -12.54 -10.58
N VAL A 16 0.32 -13.33 -9.53
CA VAL A 16 1.33 -13.19 -8.48
C VAL A 16 2.28 -14.38 -8.54
N ASN A 17 3.51 -14.19 -8.08
CA ASN A 17 4.50 -15.25 -8.05
C ASN A 17 4.22 -16.24 -6.91
N SER A 18 4.08 -17.52 -7.22
CA SER A 18 3.99 -18.61 -6.26
C SER A 18 5.29 -19.42 -6.23
N TYR A 19 5.73 -19.77 -5.02
CA TYR A 19 6.84 -20.67 -4.80
C TYR A 19 6.30 -22.09 -4.68
N THR A 20 6.83 -23.01 -5.48
CA THR A 20 6.57 -24.45 -5.37
C THR A 20 7.81 -25.14 -4.80
N ASP A 21 7.63 -26.31 -4.16
CA ASP A 21 8.63 -27.14 -3.43
C ASP A 21 9.99 -27.40 -4.14
N ASN A 22 10.20 -26.91 -5.36
CA ASN A 22 11.44 -27.05 -6.13
C ASN A 22 12.04 -25.70 -6.57
N ASN A 23 11.77 -24.59 -5.87
CA ASN A 23 12.22 -23.24 -6.23
C ASN A 23 11.81 -22.78 -7.65
N ARG A 24 10.80 -23.42 -8.26
CA ARG A 24 10.21 -22.95 -9.52
C ARG A 24 9.17 -21.89 -9.21
N GLN A 25 9.48 -20.65 -9.58
CA GLN A 25 8.51 -19.57 -9.61
C GLN A 25 7.44 -19.88 -10.66
N THR A 26 6.19 -20.02 -10.22
CA THR A 26 5.04 -20.17 -11.09
C THR A 26 4.09 -19.00 -10.88
N GLN A 27 3.58 -18.44 -11.97
CA GLN A 27 2.62 -17.34 -11.88
C GLN A 27 1.21 -17.90 -11.73
N VAL A 28 0.56 -17.56 -10.62
CA VAL A 28 -0.81 -17.98 -10.32
C VAL A 28 -1.73 -16.75 -10.27
N PRO A 29 -3.02 -16.90 -10.63
CA PRO A 29 -3.99 -15.83 -10.40
C PRO A 29 -4.07 -15.48 -8.91
N LEU A 30 -4.31 -14.20 -8.60
CA LEU A 30 -4.66 -13.78 -7.25
C LEU A 30 -5.93 -14.50 -6.78
N GLU A 31 -6.05 -14.86 -5.51
CA GLU A 31 -7.25 -15.54 -4.99
C GLU A 31 -8.52 -14.70 -5.18
N GLY A 32 -9.66 -15.33 -5.45
CA GLY A 32 -10.91 -14.62 -5.80
C GLY A 32 -11.40 -13.63 -4.73
N TYR A 33 -11.20 -13.96 -3.45
CA TYR A 33 -11.50 -13.03 -2.35
C TYR A 33 -10.59 -11.80 -2.38
N ALA A 34 -9.29 -12.00 -2.56
CA ALA A 34 -8.31 -10.92 -2.65
C ALA A 34 -8.51 -10.06 -3.92
N GLN A 35 -8.93 -10.66 -5.03
CA GLN A 35 -9.36 -9.95 -6.23
C GLN A 35 -10.52 -9.00 -5.94
N ALA A 36 -11.55 -9.48 -5.22
CA ALA A 36 -12.70 -8.66 -4.85
C ALA A 36 -12.29 -7.47 -3.96
N ILE A 37 -11.45 -7.71 -2.95
CA ILE A 37 -10.90 -6.65 -2.09
C ILE A 37 -10.12 -5.62 -2.91
N LEU A 38 -9.20 -6.07 -3.76
CA LEU A 38 -8.37 -5.17 -4.56
C LEU A 38 -9.23 -4.30 -5.48
N CYS A 39 -10.24 -4.90 -6.13
CA CYS A 39 -11.19 -4.17 -6.98
C CYS A 39 -11.92 -3.08 -6.19
N GLU A 40 -12.56 -3.47 -5.09
CA GLU A 40 -13.39 -2.59 -4.29
C GLU A 40 -12.56 -1.48 -3.62
N ALA A 41 -11.35 -1.81 -3.14
CA ALA A 41 -10.46 -0.85 -2.52
C ALA A 41 -9.95 0.21 -3.53
N ILE A 42 -9.58 -0.21 -4.75
CA ILE A 42 -9.19 0.75 -5.80
C ILE A 42 -10.38 1.63 -6.17
N LEU A 43 -11.57 1.07 -6.35
CA LEU A 43 -12.78 1.83 -6.69
C LEU A 43 -13.11 2.86 -5.61
N LYS A 44 -13.15 2.45 -4.35
CA LYS A 44 -13.40 3.36 -3.22
C LYS A 44 -12.33 4.44 -3.10
N ALA A 45 -11.07 4.10 -3.31
CA ALA A 45 -9.98 5.08 -3.26
C ALA A 45 -10.10 6.11 -4.40
N GLN A 46 -10.37 5.66 -5.62
CA GLN A 46 -10.56 6.51 -6.79
C GLN A 46 -11.77 7.43 -6.61
N ASP A 47 -12.89 6.89 -6.14
CA ASP A 47 -14.12 7.65 -5.87
C ASP A 47 -13.93 8.67 -4.75
N PHE A 48 -13.29 8.28 -3.65
CA PHE A 48 -13.01 9.19 -2.54
C PHE A 48 -12.16 10.38 -2.99
N LEU A 49 -11.06 10.14 -3.70
CA LEU A 49 -10.19 11.21 -4.15
C LEU A 49 -10.83 12.06 -5.25
N THR A 50 -11.57 11.45 -6.18
CA THR A 50 -12.31 12.21 -7.20
C THR A 50 -13.33 13.15 -6.57
N THR A 51 -14.07 12.65 -5.58
CA THR A 51 -15.11 13.43 -4.87
C THR A 51 -14.52 14.61 -4.11
N HIS A 52 -13.36 14.44 -3.46
CA HIS A 52 -12.81 15.46 -2.56
C HIS A 52 -11.71 16.33 -3.18
N LEU A 53 -11.01 15.85 -4.22
CA LEU A 53 -9.88 16.53 -4.86
C LEU A 53 -10.10 16.78 -6.36
N GLY A 54 -11.19 16.27 -6.94
CA GLY A 54 -11.56 16.42 -8.35
C GLY A 54 -11.01 15.31 -9.27
N GLU A 55 -11.54 15.23 -10.49
CA GLU A 55 -11.25 14.15 -11.46
C GLU A 55 -9.77 14.00 -11.84
N ASN A 56 -9.01 15.09 -11.82
CA ASN A 56 -7.57 15.08 -12.15
C ASN A 56 -6.68 14.53 -11.02
N SER A 57 -7.25 14.24 -9.85
CA SER A 57 -6.50 13.74 -8.70
C SER A 57 -6.09 12.28 -8.83
N VAL A 58 -6.74 11.55 -9.74
CA VAL A 58 -6.56 10.12 -9.93
C VAL A 58 -6.35 9.74 -11.40
N SER A 59 -5.71 8.58 -11.64
CA SER A 59 -5.47 8.11 -13.00
C SER A 59 -5.39 6.58 -13.13
N GLN A 60 -5.60 6.08 -14.36
CA GLN A 60 -5.36 4.67 -14.70
C GLN A 60 -3.90 4.23 -14.43
N ARG A 61 -2.94 5.16 -14.41
CA ARG A 61 -1.55 4.86 -14.08
C ARG A 61 -1.39 4.46 -12.62
N GLU A 62 -2.15 5.06 -11.71
CA GLU A 62 -2.15 4.71 -10.29
C GLU A 62 -2.77 3.33 -10.06
N ILE A 63 -3.83 3.01 -10.81
CA ILE A 63 -4.44 1.68 -10.83
C ILE A 63 -3.40 0.64 -11.24
N GLN A 64 -2.69 0.87 -12.35
CA GLN A 64 -1.62 -0.03 -12.80
C GLN A 64 -0.50 -0.18 -11.76
N ARG A 65 -0.14 0.91 -11.06
CA ARG A 65 0.85 0.88 -9.98
C ARG A 65 0.37 0.07 -8.76
N CYS A 66 -0.93 0.07 -8.46
CA CYS A 66 -1.47 -0.77 -7.39
C CYS A 66 -1.16 -2.25 -7.66
N PHE A 67 -1.40 -2.75 -8.88
CA PHE A 67 -1.06 -4.13 -9.25
C PHE A 67 0.43 -4.42 -9.15
N GLN A 68 1.29 -3.49 -9.61
CA GLN A 68 2.73 -3.63 -9.51
C GLN A 68 3.21 -3.70 -8.05
N LEU A 69 2.61 -2.89 -7.17
CA LEU A 69 2.94 -2.89 -5.75
C LEU A 69 2.42 -4.13 -5.04
N VAL A 70 1.24 -4.64 -5.41
CA VAL A 70 0.74 -5.91 -4.88
C VAL A 70 1.71 -7.04 -5.21
N ASP A 71 2.16 -7.15 -6.47
CA ASP A 71 3.17 -8.15 -6.86
C ASP A 71 4.52 -7.92 -6.16
N PHE A 72 4.95 -6.67 -6.03
CA PHE A 72 6.15 -6.33 -5.28
C PHE A 72 6.09 -6.79 -3.82
N PHE A 73 5.01 -6.47 -3.09
CA PHE A 73 4.83 -6.88 -1.69
C PHE A 73 4.57 -8.38 -1.53
N TRP A 74 4.10 -9.04 -2.58
CA TRP A 74 3.97 -10.49 -2.64
C TRP A 74 5.34 -11.17 -2.62
N ILE A 75 6.31 -10.60 -3.34
CA ILE A 75 7.68 -11.12 -3.42
C ILE A 75 8.50 -10.67 -2.22
N MET A 76 8.31 -9.42 -1.78
CA MET A 76 9.04 -8.82 -0.67
C MET A 76 8.58 -9.40 0.67
N ARG A 77 9.26 -10.44 1.11
CA ARG A 77 9.14 -11.01 2.45
C ARG A 77 10.26 -10.41 3.31
N TYR A 78 9.92 -9.83 4.47
CA TYR A 78 10.90 -9.22 5.40
C TYR A 78 11.73 -10.25 6.18
N ASP A 79 11.62 -11.53 5.85
CA ASP A 79 12.27 -12.61 6.58
C ASP A 79 13.60 -12.97 5.92
N ASP A 80 14.63 -12.20 6.25
CA ASP A 80 16.03 -12.57 5.97
C ASP A 80 16.52 -13.76 6.83
N GLU A 81 15.69 -14.42 7.65
CA GLU A 81 16.14 -15.49 8.57
C GLU A 81 15.19 -16.68 8.83
N ILE A 82 14.20 -17.00 7.98
CA ILE A 82 13.24 -18.09 8.29
C ILE A 82 13.24 -19.23 7.27
N ASP A 83 13.52 -20.44 7.78
CA ASP A 83 13.48 -21.77 7.18
C ASP A 83 12.78 -21.89 5.82
N VAL A 84 13.55 -22.34 4.83
CA VAL A 84 13.14 -22.61 3.44
C VAL A 84 11.98 -23.62 3.36
N ASP A 85 11.77 -24.42 4.41
CA ASP A 85 10.86 -25.57 4.41
C ASP A 85 9.45 -25.29 4.97
N ASN A 86 9.15 -24.08 5.47
CA ASN A 86 7.85 -23.79 6.13
C ASN A 86 7.21 -22.46 5.71
N GLN A 87 7.38 -22.08 4.45
CA GLN A 87 6.93 -20.78 3.95
C GLN A 87 5.44 -20.79 3.58
N SER A 88 4.59 -20.31 4.49
CA SER A 88 3.21 -19.94 4.16
C SER A 88 3.19 -18.90 3.02
N PRO A 89 2.19 -18.91 2.13
CA PRO A 89 2.04 -17.87 1.11
C PRO A 89 1.90 -16.48 1.77
N PRO A 90 2.32 -15.40 1.09
CA PRO A 90 2.17 -14.04 1.62
C PRO A 90 0.68 -13.72 1.82
N ASP A 91 0.35 -12.98 2.86
CA ASP A 91 -1.03 -12.53 3.08
C ASP A 91 -1.45 -11.55 1.96
N PRO A 92 -2.44 -11.90 1.12
CA PRO A 92 -2.93 -11.03 0.06
C PRO A 92 -3.49 -9.70 0.58
N VAL A 93 -4.19 -9.71 1.72
CA VAL A 93 -4.85 -8.52 2.27
C VAL A 93 -3.80 -7.50 2.69
N ARG A 94 -2.74 -7.97 3.35
CA ARG A 94 -1.56 -7.15 3.66
C ARG A 94 -0.94 -6.51 2.41
N CYS A 95 -0.70 -7.29 1.35
CA CYS A 95 -0.10 -6.75 0.11
C CYS A 95 -0.97 -5.66 -0.52
N ILE A 96 -2.29 -5.85 -0.50
CA ILE A 96 -3.27 -4.87 -1.01
C ILE A 96 -3.28 -3.62 -0.13
N ALA A 97 -3.31 -3.77 1.20
CA ALA A 97 -3.29 -2.65 2.13
C ALA A 97 -2.07 -1.74 1.91
N LEU A 98 -0.88 -2.34 1.78
CA LEU A 98 0.36 -1.61 1.50
C LEU A 98 0.36 -0.93 0.12
N ALA A 99 -0.17 -1.58 -0.91
CA ALA A 99 -0.28 -0.97 -2.23
C ALA A 99 -1.22 0.24 -2.24
N ILE A 100 -2.40 0.11 -1.63
CA ILE A 100 -3.38 1.20 -1.48
C ILE A 100 -2.79 2.33 -0.64
N SER A 101 -2.03 2.01 0.41
CA SER A 101 -1.48 3.03 1.30
C SER A 101 -0.45 3.92 0.59
N LEU A 102 0.46 3.32 -0.16
CA LEU A 102 1.48 4.04 -0.93
C LEU A 102 0.89 4.89 -2.06
N ILE A 103 -0.17 4.43 -2.72
CA ILE A 103 -0.75 5.12 -3.87
C ILE A 103 -1.73 6.22 -3.47
N TYR A 104 -2.51 6.03 -2.41
CA TYR A 104 -3.63 6.92 -2.07
C TYR A 104 -3.54 7.48 -0.65
N TYR A 105 -3.27 6.66 0.36
CA TYR A 105 -3.31 7.08 1.76
C TYR A 105 -2.24 8.12 2.11
N PHE A 106 -0.96 7.82 1.85
CA PHE A 106 0.13 8.69 2.31
C PHE A 106 0.20 10.05 1.59
N ARG A 107 -0.51 10.20 0.47
CA ARG A 107 -0.65 11.47 -0.25
C ARG A 107 -1.52 12.49 0.48
N LEU A 108 -2.37 12.01 1.38
CA LEU A 108 -3.26 12.86 2.15
C LEU A 108 -2.54 13.39 3.41
N PRO A 109 -2.86 14.61 3.87
CA PRO A 109 -2.40 15.09 5.17
C PRO A 109 -3.08 14.33 6.31
N THR A 110 -2.44 14.27 7.47
CA THR A 110 -3.12 13.85 8.71
C THR A 110 -4.07 14.94 9.20
N LYS A 111 -4.98 14.61 10.13
CA LYS A 111 -5.79 15.62 10.83
C LYS A 111 -4.93 16.64 11.56
N GLU A 112 -3.82 16.20 12.14
CA GLU A 112 -2.86 17.07 12.82
C GLU A 112 -2.19 18.04 11.83
N ASP A 113 -1.67 17.55 10.70
CA ASP A 113 -1.07 18.40 9.66
C ASP A 113 -2.07 19.45 9.15
N ARG A 114 -3.34 19.05 9.01
CA ARG A 114 -4.42 19.94 8.59
C ARG A 114 -4.66 21.06 9.59
N GLN A 115 -4.68 20.73 10.89
CA GLN A 115 -4.84 21.70 11.98
C GLN A 115 -3.65 22.66 12.05
N GLN A 116 -2.42 22.15 11.96
CA GLN A 116 -1.21 22.98 12.04
C GLN A 116 -1.08 23.95 10.86
N ARG A 117 -1.48 23.52 9.65
CA ARG A 117 -1.35 24.31 8.42
C ARG A 117 -2.59 25.14 8.09
N ASN A 118 -3.64 25.10 8.92
CA ASN A 118 -4.94 25.71 8.67
C ASN A 118 -5.50 25.38 7.26
N ILE A 119 -5.29 24.16 6.79
CA ILE A 119 -5.80 23.72 5.48
C ILE A 119 -7.30 23.42 5.66
N VAL A 120 -8.14 24.21 5.00
CA VAL A 120 -9.59 24.02 5.00
C VAL A 120 -9.98 23.16 3.80
N ASP A 121 -11.00 22.31 3.96
CA ASP A 121 -11.64 21.50 2.90
C ASP A 121 -10.78 20.43 2.20
N HIS A 122 -9.63 20.05 2.77
CA HIS A 122 -8.85 18.92 2.25
C HIS A 122 -9.18 17.62 3.02
N PRO A 123 -9.42 16.50 2.32
CA PRO A 123 -9.59 15.21 2.97
C PRO A 123 -8.32 14.79 3.69
N THR A 124 -8.48 14.05 4.80
CA THR A 124 -7.38 13.55 5.61
C THR A 124 -7.17 12.05 5.44
N ARG A 125 -6.00 11.57 5.86
CA ARG A 125 -5.68 10.13 5.96
C ARG A 125 -6.73 9.38 6.75
N GLU A 126 -7.17 9.95 7.87
CA GLU A 126 -8.16 9.37 8.76
C GLU A 126 -9.53 9.25 8.08
N ASP A 127 -9.93 10.26 7.29
CA ASP A 127 -11.18 10.20 6.52
C ASP A 127 -11.13 9.10 5.46
N PHE A 128 -9.98 8.97 4.77
CA PHE A 128 -9.76 7.90 3.79
C PHE A 128 -9.75 6.51 4.44
N ALA A 129 -9.05 6.36 5.57
CA ALA A 129 -8.97 5.10 6.30
C ALA A 129 -10.35 4.61 6.75
N MET A 130 -11.24 5.52 7.18
CA MET A 130 -12.62 5.16 7.53
C MET A 130 -13.37 4.53 6.36
N VAL A 131 -13.18 5.03 5.13
CA VAL A 131 -13.83 4.49 3.93
C VAL A 131 -13.23 3.13 3.54
N ILE A 132 -11.91 3.01 3.59
CA ILE A 132 -11.21 1.78 3.18
C ILE A 132 -11.38 0.65 4.19
N THR A 133 -11.51 0.94 5.48
CA THR A 133 -11.67 -0.09 6.53
C THR A 133 -12.94 -0.94 6.33
N GLY A 134 -13.95 -0.43 5.62
CA GLY A 134 -15.11 -1.22 5.22
C GLY A 134 -14.83 -2.31 4.17
N THR A 135 -13.64 -2.31 3.56
CA THR A 135 -13.20 -3.26 2.52
C THR A 135 -11.94 -4.02 2.92
N ILE A 136 -10.98 -3.33 3.53
CA ILE A 136 -9.75 -3.93 4.08
C ILE A 136 -9.84 -3.85 5.60
N PRO A 137 -10.20 -4.94 6.29
CA PRO A 137 -10.24 -4.96 7.74
C PRO A 137 -8.88 -4.57 8.31
N ASP A 138 -8.90 -3.73 9.35
CA ASP A 138 -7.69 -3.26 10.05
C ASP A 138 -6.63 -2.60 9.14
N PHE A 139 -7.09 -1.88 8.11
CA PHE A 139 -6.21 -1.21 7.15
C PHE A 139 -5.10 -0.37 7.80
N VAL A 140 -5.42 0.38 8.86
CA VAL A 140 -4.45 1.22 9.56
C VAL A 140 -3.47 0.39 10.38
N GLY A 141 -3.95 -0.62 11.13
CA GLY A 141 -3.09 -1.50 11.91
C GLY A 141 -2.06 -2.21 11.04
N VAL A 142 -2.47 -2.74 9.89
CA VAL A 142 -1.55 -3.36 8.92
C VAL A 142 -0.45 -2.39 8.46
N ILE A 143 -0.79 -1.12 8.22
CA ILE A 143 0.20 -0.12 7.80
C ILE A 143 1.17 0.20 8.94
N GLU A 144 0.66 0.40 10.15
CA GLU A 144 1.46 0.72 11.33
C GLU A 144 2.44 -0.41 11.68
N ASP A 145 1.95 -1.65 11.69
CA ASP A 145 2.76 -2.85 11.93
C ASP A 145 3.91 -2.97 10.91
N GLU A 146 3.63 -2.74 9.63
CA GLU A 146 4.64 -2.84 8.58
C GLU A 146 5.63 -1.68 8.63
N LEU A 147 5.16 -0.45 8.90
CA LEU A 147 6.05 0.68 9.12
C LEU A 147 6.99 0.44 10.32
N GLU A 148 6.50 -0.13 11.41
CA GLU A 148 7.33 -0.46 12.57
C GLU A 148 8.42 -1.48 12.22
N LYS A 149 8.08 -2.54 11.48
CA LYS A 149 9.05 -3.54 10.98
C LYS A 149 10.12 -2.90 10.09
N PHE A 150 9.73 -1.96 9.23
CA PHE A 150 10.65 -1.25 8.36
C PHE A 150 11.57 -0.27 9.09
N VAL A 151 11.02 0.50 10.03
CA VAL A 151 11.72 1.57 10.75
C VAL A 151 12.57 1.03 11.91
N ASN A 152 12.43 -0.26 12.25
CA ASN A 152 13.21 -0.86 13.32
C ASN A 152 14.73 -0.78 13.07
N ASN A 153 15.48 -0.61 14.16
CA ASN A 153 16.88 -0.17 14.26
C ASN A 153 17.93 -0.97 13.44
N LYS A 154 17.54 -2.03 12.73
CA LYS A 154 18.40 -2.82 11.84
C LYS A 154 18.45 -2.27 10.42
N ASN A 155 17.37 -1.66 9.93
CA ASN A 155 17.26 -1.14 8.55
C ASN A 155 17.45 0.38 8.44
N PHE A 156 17.24 1.09 9.56
CA PHE A 156 17.50 2.52 9.69
C PHE A 156 18.19 2.78 11.04
N VAL A 157 19.50 3.02 11.04
CA VAL A 157 20.22 3.38 12.27
C VAL A 157 19.93 4.85 12.57
N ILE A 158 19.04 5.11 13.52
CA ILE A 158 18.70 6.47 13.94
C ILE A 158 19.76 6.93 14.94
N PRO A 159 20.52 8.01 14.66
CA PRO A 159 21.57 8.47 15.56
C PRO A 159 20.99 8.87 16.94
N PRO A 160 21.71 8.59 18.04
CA PRO A 160 21.26 8.99 19.37
C PRO A 160 21.08 10.52 19.46
N GLY A 161 19.89 10.95 19.87
CA GLY A 161 19.50 12.36 19.98
C GLY A 161 18.50 12.85 18.92
N VAL A 162 18.09 12.01 17.97
CA VAL A 162 17.05 12.35 16.98
C VAL A 162 15.69 11.83 17.46
N ALA A 163 14.74 12.74 17.69
CA ALA A 163 13.34 12.37 17.95
C ALA A 163 12.70 11.83 16.66
N ILE A 164 12.16 10.61 16.73
CA ILE A 164 11.35 10.03 15.64
C ILE A 164 9.97 10.67 15.71
N ASN A 165 9.83 11.82 15.06
CA ASN A 165 8.50 12.37 14.81
C ASN A 165 7.93 11.65 13.58
N GLN A 166 6.61 11.50 13.44
CA GLN A 166 5.97 10.84 12.27
C GLN A 166 6.51 11.33 10.91
N ALA A 167 7.00 12.57 10.84
CA ALA A 167 7.65 13.12 9.65
C ALA A 167 8.95 12.39 9.26
N VAL A 168 9.72 11.84 10.21
CA VAL A 168 10.98 11.12 9.95
C VAL A 168 10.69 9.75 9.34
N SER A 169 9.67 9.01 9.82
CA SER A 169 9.27 7.74 9.20
C SER A 169 8.69 7.94 7.78
N LEU A 170 8.00 9.06 7.54
CA LEU A 170 7.43 9.40 6.23
C LEU A 170 8.46 9.96 5.24
N ASN A 171 9.43 10.77 5.69
CA ASN A 171 10.42 11.44 4.82
C ASN A 171 11.61 10.54 4.42
N SER A 172 11.89 9.46 5.16
CA SER A 172 12.87 8.45 4.71
C SER A 172 12.51 7.82 3.36
N ASN A 173 11.24 7.88 2.96
CA ASN A 173 10.74 7.42 1.66
C ASN A 173 10.95 8.42 0.50
N SER A 174 11.25 9.70 0.75
CA SER A 174 11.51 10.67 -0.33
C SER A 174 12.99 10.75 -0.73
N PHE A 175 13.91 10.36 0.15
CA PHE A 175 15.36 10.47 -0.06
C PHE A 175 15.96 9.39 -0.97
N LEU A 176 15.25 8.28 -1.24
CA LEU A 176 15.72 7.24 -2.17
C LEU A 176 15.54 7.60 -3.66
N SER A 177 15.10 8.83 -3.99
CA SER A 177 14.94 9.28 -5.38
C SER A 177 16.07 10.18 -5.91
N HIS A 178 17.06 10.55 -5.09
CA HIS A 178 18.14 11.48 -5.49
C HIS A 178 19.53 11.02 -5.04
N SER A 179 19.86 9.75 -5.25
CA SER A 179 21.24 9.27 -5.14
C SER A 179 21.55 8.20 -6.19
N SER A 180 21.56 8.63 -7.45
CA SER A 180 22.40 8.06 -8.50
C SER A 180 22.99 9.26 -9.25
N GLY A 181 24.30 9.45 -9.10
CA GLY A 181 25.08 10.38 -9.91
C GLY A 181 25.25 9.88 -11.35
#